data_AF-A0A453BR64-F1
#
_entry.id   AF-A0A453BR64-F1
#
_cell.length_a   1.000
_cell.length_b   1.000
_cell.length_c   1.000
_cell.angle_alpha   90.00
_cell.angle_beta   90.00
_cell.angle_gamma   90.00
#
_symmetry.space_group_name_H-M   'P 1'
#
loop_
_entity.id
_entity.type
_entity.pdbx_description
1 polymer ?
#
loop_
_entity_poly.entity_id
_entity_poly.type
_entity_poly.pdbx_seq_one_letter_code
_entity_poly.pdbx_strand_id
1 'polypeptide(L)'
;TLRSLLDIRVAVVGGVHFSLLSKVQHDIGDSCSLDYLIDSIFPLFRKHIEPDLHHAQIRIDNSFVCSFREPYYKLKCKNELPDGQKFYSFDKSKSETENFIEMYLRPPFASEEIKIDDWIKVMQCGIRYYLSLGDQRIVDKFFIIRPKAEFEVGRTTLGGLLALGYSVVVSFKRTSRTVKRDQLLIAAETIDSLNESFLVLKGPSRKIVAAEASNLGIKGPWITKSYLEMILESKGVPRVNTPPPVSSTLLTDSQEKKIAVPKPIRVLTDRVANLDDFVQPWTRSPPKKFDQEPSLGKWQFIPDSSSRGNIQLAPLPDSYDLDRGLLLSVQAIQAVLETKGFPVIVGIEY
;
A
#
# COMPACT_ATOMS: atom_id res chain seq x y z
N THR A 1 13.03 26.87 11.59
CA THR A 1 12.57 25.59 11.00
C THR A 1 13.76 24.69 10.83
N LEU A 2 13.63 23.37 11.01
CA LEU A 2 14.76 22.43 10.94
C LEU A 2 15.54 22.52 9.60
N ARG A 3 14.87 22.94 8.52
CA ARG A 3 15.43 23.09 7.16
C ARG A 3 16.71 23.92 7.07
N SER A 4 16.85 24.96 7.89
CA SER A 4 18.05 25.81 7.90
C SER A 4 19.25 25.16 8.61
N LEU A 5 19.04 24.02 9.27
CA LEU A 5 20.08 23.24 9.93
C LEU A 5 20.57 22.07 9.07
N LEU A 6 19.91 21.79 7.94
CA LEU A 6 20.23 20.69 7.05
C LEU A 6 21.30 21.11 6.04
N ASP A 7 22.38 20.33 5.97
CA ASP A 7 23.45 20.51 5.00
C ASP A 7 23.07 19.95 3.63
N ILE A 8 22.33 18.84 3.63
CA ILE A 8 21.85 18.14 2.43
C ILE A 8 20.39 17.77 2.62
N ARG A 9 19.58 17.97 1.58
CA ARG A 9 18.19 17.53 1.50
C ARG A 9 18.03 16.60 0.31
N VAL A 10 17.59 15.38 0.60
CA VAL A 10 17.31 14.34 -0.40
C VAL A 10 15.81 14.07 -0.40
N ALA A 11 15.20 14.14 -1.57
CA ALA A 11 13.81 13.80 -1.79
C ALA A 11 13.71 12.47 -2.53
N VAL A 12 12.91 11.55 -2.02
CA VAL A 12 12.50 10.34 -2.72
C VAL A 12 11.05 10.51 -3.16
N VAL A 13 10.81 10.29 -4.44
CA VAL A 13 9.58 10.64 -5.16
C VAL A 13 9.09 9.36 -5.84
N GLY A 14 7.78 9.07 -5.79
CA GLY A 14 7.19 7.91 -6.49
C GLY A 14 6.79 6.74 -5.60
N GLY A 15 6.99 5.51 -6.07
CA GLY A 15 6.72 4.27 -5.34
C GLY A 15 5.24 3.90 -5.15
N VAL A 16 4.94 3.29 -4.02
CA VAL A 16 3.63 2.70 -3.71
C VAL A 16 2.50 3.74 -3.58
N HIS A 17 2.81 4.95 -3.13
CA HIS A 17 1.84 6.06 -3.06
C HIS A 17 1.44 6.52 -4.47
N PHE A 18 2.41 6.60 -5.39
CA PHE A 18 2.15 6.89 -6.79
C PHE A 18 1.33 5.77 -7.46
N SER A 19 1.68 4.51 -7.17
CA SER A 19 0.95 3.34 -7.67
C SER A 19 -0.53 3.39 -7.27
N LEU A 20 -0.84 3.86 -6.06
CA LEU A 20 -2.22 4.08 -5.63
C LEU A 20 -2.91 5.19 -6.42
N LEU A 21 -2.25 6.35 -6.61
CA LEU A 21 -2.82 7.45 -7.40
C LEU A 21 -3.10 7.03 -8.84
N SER A 22 -2.16 6.34 -9.49
CA SER A 22 -2.34 5.81 -10.85
C SER A 22 -3.48 4.81 -10.93
N LYS A 23 -3.58 3.88 -9.96
CA LYS A 23 -4.71 2.93 -9.90
C LYS A 23 -6.03 3.65 -9.72
N VAL A 24 -6.08 4.65 -8.84
CA VAL A 24 -7.31 5.41 -8.58
C VAL A 24 -7.73 6.24 -9.79
N GLN A 25 -6.78 6.89 -10.45
CA GLN A 25 -7.03 7.62 -11.68
C GLN A 25 -7.57 6.69 -12.78
N HIS A 26 -6.98 5.50 -12.92
CA HIS A 26 -7.47 4.48 -13.86
C HIS A 26 -8.90 4.03 -13.54
N ASP A 27 -9.21 3.78 -12.26
CA ASP A 27 -10.51 3.28 -11.82
C ASP A 27 -11.64 4.30 -11.98
N ILE A 28 -11.35 5.60 -11.77
CA ILE A 28 -12.34 6.69 -11.86
C ILE A 28 -12.40 7.26 -13.29
N GLY A 29 -11.35 7.03 -14.08
CA GLY A 29 -11.14 7.64 -15.39
C GLY A 29 -10.55 9.05 -15.32
N ASP A 30 -10.13 9.58 -16.48
CA ASP A 30 -9.41 10.86 -16.63
C ASP A 30 -10.23 12.12 -16.29
N SER A 31 -11.44 11.94 -15.74
CA SER A 31 -12.32 13.05 -15.35
C SER A 31 -11.84 13.81 -14.11
N CYS A 32 -10.97 13.20 -13.29
CA CYS A 32 -10.41 13.82 -12.09
C CYS A 32 -8.97 14.28 -12.31
N SER A 33 -8.67 15.53 -11.94
CA SER A 33 -7.29 16.02 -11.96
C SER A 33 -6.44 15.31 -10.90
N LEU A 34 -5.16 15.10 -11.21
CA LEU A 34 -4.19 14.54 -10.25
C LEU A 34 -4.15 15.34 -8.95
N ASP A 35 -4.27 16.67 -9.06
CA ASP A 35 -4.37 17.61 -7.94
C ASP A 35 -5.52 17.26 -6.98
N TYR A 36 -6.69 16.95 -7.53
CA TYR A 36 -7.86 16.57 -6.73
C TYR A 36 -7.68 15.20 -6.07
N LEU A 37 -7.03 14.25 -6.76
CA LEU A 37 -6.74 12.92 -6.20
C LEU A 37 -5.76 13.01 -5.02
N ILE A 38 -4.70 13.79 -5.16
CA ILE A 38 -3.73 14.04 -4.08
C ILE A 38 -4.41 14.68 -2.88
N ASP A 39 -5.20 15.75 -3.09
CA ASP A 39 -5.89 16.43 -2.00
C ASP A 39 -6.91 15.52 -1.28
N SER A 40 -7.52 14.58 -2.01
CA SER A 40 -8.50 13.63 -1.45
C SER A 40 -7.82 12.51 -0.67
N ILE A 41 -6.79 11.88 -1.22
CA ILE A 41 -6.16 10.66 -0.67
C ILE A 41 -5.07 11.00 0.35
N PHE A 42 -4.32 12.07 0.09
CA PHE A 42 -3.18 12.52 0.88
C PHE A 42 -3.27 14.02 1.20
N PRO A 43 -4.32 14.49 1.92
CA PRO A 43 -4.57 15.92 2.17
C PRO A 43 -3.43 16.65 2.88
N LEU A 44 -2.56 15.92 3.60
CA LEU A 44 -1.41 16.49 4.30
C LEU A 44 -0.17 16.62 3.41
N PHE A 45 -0.15 15.96 2.24
CA PHE A 45 1.00 15.91 1.34
C PHE A 45 1.43 17.32 0.94
N ARG A 46 0.52 18.13 0.40
CA ARG A 46 0.86 19.48 -0.06
C ARG A 46 1.31 20.42 1.04
N LYS A 47 0.80 20.22 2.25
CA LYS A 47 1.12 21.09 3.39
C LYS A 47 2.45 20.71 4.05
N HIS A 48 2.76 19.42 4.14
CA HIS A 48 3.84 18.92 4.98
C HIS A 48 4.94 18.16 4.23
N ILE A 49 4.72 17.78 2.96
CA ILE A 49 5.66 16.96 2.19
C ILE A 49 6.09 17.66 0.89
N GLU A 50 5.15 18.15 0.08
CA GLU A 50 5.44 18.83 -1.20
C GLU A 50 6.46 19.99 -1.08
N PRO A 51 6.38 20.87 -0.05
CA PRO A 51 7.37 21.92 0.11
C PRO A 51 8.77 21.34 0.32
N ASP A 52 8.90 20.26 1.07
CA ASP A 52 10.20 19.63 1.34
C ASP A 52 10.80 18.98 0.09
N LEU A 53 9.96 18.30 -0.71
CA LEU A 53 10.37 17.74 -2.00
C LEU A 53 10.83 18.84 -2.98
N HIS A 54 10.17 20.00 -2.96
CA HIS A 54 10.55 21.13 -3.81
C HIS A 54 11.93 21.69 -3.45
N HIS A 55 12.28 21.77 -2.16
CA HIS A 55 13.56 22.33 -1.69
C HIS A 55 14.72 21.32 -1.64
N ALA A 56 14.49 20.06 -2.00
CA ALA A 56 15.52 19.05 -2.05
C ALA A 56 16.58 19.36 -3.11
N GLN A 57 17.85 19.14 -2.77
CA GLN A 57 18.95 19.28 -3.71
C GLN A 57 19.15 18.05 -4.57
N ILE A 58 18.84 16.87 -4.03
CA ILE A 58 18.93 15.60 -4.76
C ILE A 58 17.54 15.01 -4.79
N ARG A 59 17.04 14.72 -6.00
CA ARG A 59 15.72 14.12 -6.22
C ARG A 59 15.90 12.73 -6.80
N ILE A 60 15.31 11.76 -6.13
CA ILE A 60 15.37 10.35 -6.47
C ILE A 60 13.98 9.93 -6.91
N ASP A 61 13.85 9.46 -8.14
CA ASP A 61 12.64 8.83 -8.65
C ASP A 61 12.67 7.33 -8.34
N ASN A 62 11.78 6.94 -7.45
CA ASN A 62 11.57 5.56 -7.06
C ASN A 62 10.47 4.94 -7.92
N SER A 63 10.89 4.28 -8.98
CA SER A 63 10.01 3.50 -9.86
C SER A 63 9.71 2.09 -9.32
N PHE A 64 10.21 1.71 -8.13
CA PHE A 64 9.90 0.39 -7.56
C PHE A 64 8.43 0.30 -7.16
N VAL A 65 7.66 -0.33 -8.04
CA VAL A 65 6.37 -0.94 -7.74
C VAL A 65 6.61 -2.21 -6.91
N CYS A 66 5.68 -2.56 -6.01
CA CYS A 66 5.66 -3.77 -5.18
C CYS A 66 6.53 -4.92 -5.73
N SER A 67 7.77 -5.04 -5.25
CA SER A 67 8.75 -5.94 -5.86
C SER A 67 8.67 -7.34 -5.24
N PHE A 68 8.73 -8.38 -6.09
CA PHE A 68 8.96 -9.77 -5.66
C PHE A 68 10.40 -10.02 -5.17
N ARG A 69 11.21 -8.98 -4.96
CA ARG A 69 12.58 -9.10 -4.43
C ARG A 69 12.62 -9.80 -3.06
N GLU A 70 11.57 -9.64 -2.25
CA GLU A 70 11.47 -10.30 -0.93
C GLU A 70 10.09 -10.93 -0.69
N PRO A 71 9.75 -12.02 -1.39
CA PRO A 71 8.49 -12.69 -1.17
C PRO A 71 8.54 -13.48 0.13
N TYR A 72 7.39 -13.63 0.78
CA TYR A 72 7.24 -14.61 1.85
C TYR A 72 6.40 -15.79 1.38
N TYR A 73 6.70 -16.95 1.97
CA TYR A 73 6.02 -18.21 1.73
C TYR A 73 5.12 -18.49 2.91
N LYS A 74 3.91 -18.93 2.62
CA LYS A 74 2.85 -19.15 3.59
C LYS A 74 2.22 -20.52 3.41
N LEU A 75 2.05 -21.24 4.52
CA LEU A 75 1.12 -22.36 4.64
C LEU A 75 -0.03 -21.96 5.56
N LYS A 76 -1.24 -22.41 5.23
CA LYS A 76 -2.45 -22.14 6.03
C LYS A 76 -3.27 -23.42 6.14
N CYS A 77 -3.77 -23.73 7.32
CA CYS A 77 -4.76 -24.78 7.56
C CYS A 77 -5.75 -24.35 8.64
N LYS A 78 -6.82 -25.12 8.87
CA LYS A 78 -7.67 -24.91 10.05
C LYS A 78 -6.88 -25.18 11.33
N ASN A 79 -7.16 -24.43 12.39
CA ASN A 79 -6.55 -24.60 13.72
C ASN A 79 -7.50 -25.33 14.68
N GLU A 80 -8.34 -26.22 14.16
CA GLU A 80 -9.34 -26.96 14.92
C GLU A 80 -9.31 -28.42 14.48
N LEU A 81 -9.29 -29.32 15.46
CA LEU A 81 -9.46 -30.75 15.27
C LEU A 81 -10.94 -31.08 15.06
N PRO A 82 -11.28 -32.28 14.54
CA PRO A 82 -12.67 -32.71 14.39
C PRO A 82 -13.48 -32.67 15.69
N ASP A 83 -12.82 -32.75 16.85
CA ASP A 83 -13.39 -32.66 18.20
C ASP A 83 -13.54 -31.21 18.72
N GLY A 84 -13.31 -30.19 17.87
CA GLY A 84 -13.40 -28.77 18.24
C GLY A 84 -12.24 -28.24 19.10
N GLN A 85 -11.30 -29.09 19.52
CA GLN A 85 -10.08 -28.68 20.21
C GLN A 85 -9.10 -27.99 19.25
N LYS A 86 -8.38 -26.97 19.73
CA LYS A 86 -7.38 -26.28 18.91
C LYS A 86 -6.16 -27.15 18.70
N PHE A 87 -5.75 -27.35 17.45
CA PHE A 87 -4.56 -28.13 17.10
C PHE A 87 -3.29 -27.49 17.67
N TYR A 88 -3.19 -26.16 17.59
CA TYR A 88 -2.04 -25.42 18.09
C TYR A 88 -2.47 -24.27 18.99
N SER A 89 -1.89 -24.23 20.19
CA SER A 89 -2.11 -23.17 21.16
C SER A 89 -0.77 -22.59 21.62
N PHE A 90 -0.69 -21.27 21.65
CA PHE A 90 0.48 -20.58 22.16
C PHE A 90 0.38 -20.43 23.68
N ASP A 91 1.53 -20.56 24.34
CA ASP A 91 1.71 -20.05 25.69
C ASP A 91 1.48 -18.54 25.71
N LYS A 92 0.62 -18.07 26.61
CA LYS A 92 0.25 -16.65 26.75
C LYS A 92 1.46 -15.76 27.01
N SER A 93 2.51 -16.28 27.65
CA SER A 93 3.69 -15.52 28.03
C SER A 93 4.62 -15.15 26.87
N LYS A 94 4.53 -15.85 25.72
CA LYS A 94 5.46 -15.70 24.58
C LYS A 94 4.81 -15.21 23.29
N SER A 95 3.50 -14.96 23.30
CA SER A 95 2.74 -14.63 22.10
C SER A 95 2.29 -13.18 22.06
N GLU A 96 2.44 -12.54 20.91
CA GLU A 96 1.89 -11.22 20.63
C GLU A 96 0.49 -11.38 20.03
N THR A 97 -0.50 -10.64 20.55
CA THR A 97 -1.86 -10.65 20.00
C THR A 97 -2.19 -9.30 19.39
N GLU A 98 -2.52 -9.32 18.11
CA GLU A 98 -2.91 -8.13 17.34
C GLU A 98 -4.31 -8.31 16.75
N ASN A 99 -5.05 -7.21 16.69
CA ASN A 99 -6.39 -7.18 16.13
C ASN A 99 -6.39 -6.32 14.86
N PHE A 100 -6.98 -6.86 13.81
CA PHE A 100 -7.04 -6.25 12.50
C PHE A 100 -8.49 -6.07 12.06
N ILE A 101 -8.76 -4.98 11.35
CA ILE A 101 -9.96 -4.81 10.54
C ILE A 101 -9.50 -4.78 9.09
N GLU A 102 -9.93 -5.77 8.31
CA GLU A 102 -9.63 -5.85 6.89
C GLU A 102 -10.85 -5.44 6.09
N MET A 103 -10.68 -4.46 5.21
CA MET A 103 -11.70 -3.92 4.33
C MET A 103 -11.24 -4.08 2.88
N TYR A 104 -12.15 -4.54 2.03
CA TYR A 104 -11.91 -4.68 0.60
C TYR A 104 -12.82 -3.73 -0.16
N LEU A 105 -12.19 -2.80 -0.86
CA LEU A 105 -12.81 -1.69 -1.54
C LEU A 105 -12.90 -1.99 -3.04
N ARG A 106 -14.12 -1.93 -3.57
CA ARG A 106 -14.39 -2.03 -5.00
C ARG A 106 -14.38 -0.63 -5.63
N PRO A 107 -13.77 -0.46 -6.81
CA PRO A 107 -13.72 0.83 -7.48
C PRO A 107 -15.10 1.35 -7.91
N PRO A 108 -15.27 2.68 -8.00
CA PRO A 108 -16.47 3.27 -8.61
C PRO A 108 -16.52 2.87 -10.09
N PHE A 109 -17.71 2.60 -10.63
CA PHE A 109 -17.91 2.15 -12.03
C PHE A 109 -17.43 0.74 -12.37
N ALA A 110 -17.08 -0.04 -11.36
CA ALA A 110 -16.78 -1.45 -11.52
C ALA A 110 -17.97 -2.23 -12.14
N SER A 111 -17.75 -2.96 -13.24
CA SER A 111 -18.70 -3.97 -13.72
C SER A 111 -18.79 -5.15 -12.72
N GLU A 112 -19.88 -5.92 -12.77
CA GLU A 112 -20.04 -7.11 -11.91
C GLU A 112 -19.00 -8.21 -12.20
N GLU A 113 -18.29 -8.12 -13.33
CA GLU A 113 -17.28 -9.07 -13.80
C GLU A 113 -15.86 -8.80 -13.26
N ILE A 114 -15.66 -7.70 -12.52
CA ILE A 114 -14.33 -7.35 -12.00
C ILE A 114 -13.82 -8.40 -11.02
N LYS A 115 -12.57 -8.81 -11.24
CA LYS A 115 -11.90 -9.80 -10.40
C LYS A 115 -11.58 -9.18 -9.04
N ILE A 116 -11.58 -10.03 -8.02
CA ILE A 116 -11.12 -9.69 -6.67
C ILE A 116 -9.73 -9.02 -6.69
N ASP A 117 -8.91 -9.38 -7.69
CA ASP A 117 -7.56 -8.88 -7.87
C ASP A 117 -7.49 -7.38 -8.19
N ASP A 118 -8.58 -6.74 -8.60
CA ASP A 118 -8.61 -5.30 -8.89
C ASP A 118 -9.05 -4.46 -7.68
N TRP A 119 -9.44 -5.11 -6.57
CA TRP A 119 -9.92 -4.43 -5.37
C TRP A 119 -8.75 -3.92 -4.52
N ILE A 120 -9.00 -2.82 -3.80
CA ILE A 120 -8.04 -2.27 -2.86
C ILE A 120 -8.30 -2.89 -1.49
N LYS A 121 -7.28 -3.52 -0.90
CA LYS A 121 -7.35 -4.01 0.47
C LYS A 121 -6.79 -2.95 1.42
N VAL A 122 -7.61 -2.52 2.37
CA VAL A 122 -7.20 -1.66 3.49
C VAL A 122 -7.24 -2.46 4.79
N MET A 123 -6.14 -2.45 5.54
CA MET A 123 -6.02 -3.13 6.82
C MET A 123 -5.71 -2.12 7.92
N GLN A 124 -6.55 -2.07 8.94
CA GLN A 124 -6.29 -1.29 10.15
C GLN A 124 -5.70 -2.20 11.24
N CYS A 125 -4.64 -1.75 11.89
CA CYS A 125 -4.06 -2.38 13.09
C CYS A 125 -3.77 -1.31 14.14
N GLY A 126 -4.63 -1.20 15.15
CA GLY A 126 -4.58 -0.09 16.12
C GLY A 126 -4.81 1.26 15.42
N ILE A 127 -3.82 2.16 15.51
CA ILE A 127 -3.84 3.48 14.86
C ILE A 127 -3.24 3.48 13.45
N ARG A 128 -2.61 2.38 13.03
CA ARG A 128 -1.91 2.27 11.75
C ARG A 128 -2.84 1.70 10.68
N TYR A 129 -2.72 2.24 9.47
CA TYR A 129 -3.46 1.79 8.29
C TYR A 129 -2.47 1.32 7.26
N TYR A 130 -2.76 0.16 6.67
CA TYR A 130 -1.96 -0.42 5.59
C TYR A 130 -2.84 -0.62 4.38
N LEU A 131 -2.26 -0.46 3.20
CA LEU A 131 -2.94 -0.65 1.93
C LEU A 131 -2.17 -1.65 1.07
N SER A 132 -2.89 -2.49 0.33
CA SER A 132 -2.35 -3.28 -0.76
C SER A 132 -3.29 -3.25 -1.96
N LEU A 133 -2.70 -3.28 -3.15
CA LEU A 133 -3.41 -3.27 -4.42
C LEU A 133 -3.56 -4.72 -4.91
N GLY A 134 -4.79 -5.22 -4.91
CA GLY A 134 -5.11 -6.55 -5.41
C GLY A 134 -4.61 -7.73 -4.58
N ASP A 135 -4.95 -8.94 -5.05
CA ASP A 135 -4.43 -10.19 -4.51
C ASP A 135 -3.34 -10.78 -5.41
N GLN A 136 -2.14 -10.20 -5.32
CA GLN A 136 -0.97 -10.61 -6.12
C GLN A 136 -0.32 -11.91 -5.63
N ARG A 137 -1.10 -12.85 -5.07
CA ARG A 137 -0.56 -14.12 -4.56
C ARG A 137 -0.32 -15.12 -5.68
N ILE A 138 0.78 -15.85 -5.59
CA ILE A 138 1.07 -17.01 -6.43
C ILE A 138 0.88 -18.27 -5.59
N VAL A 139 0.13 -19.25 -6.09
CA VAL A 139 -0.05 -20.53 -5.43
C VAL A 139 0.80 -21.58 -6.14
N ASP A 140 1.72 -22.19 -5.40
CA ASP A 140 2.46 -23.37 -5.88
C ASP A 140 2.15 -24.56 -4.98
N LYS A 141 1.38 -25.51 -5.51
CA LYS A 141 0.79 -26.63 -4.79
C LYS A 141 -0.03 -26.13 -3.60
N PHE A 142 0.56 -26.15 -2.41
CA PHE A 142 -0.06 -25.73 -1.16
C PHE A 142 0.58 -24.47 -0.56
N PHE A 143 1.67 -23.98 -1.16
CA PHE A 143 2.36 -22.77 -0.72
C PHE A 143 1.75 -21.54 -1.36
N ILE A 144 1.39 -20.58 -0.54
CA ILE A 144 1.04 -19.23 -0.97
C ILE A 144 2.33 -18.40 -0.95
N ILE A 145 2.69 -17.82 -2.08
CA ILE A 145 3.84 -16.92 -2.25
C ILE A 145 3.27 -15.52 -2.43
N ARG A 146 3.71 -14.58 -1.61
CA ARG A 146 3.16 -13.22 -1.66
C ARG A 146 4.30 -12.20 -1.62
N PRO A 147 4.32 -11.20 -2.53
CA PRO A 147 5.26 -10.10 -2.43
C PRO A 147 4.93 -9.26 -1.20
N LYS A 148 5.93 -8.62 -0.61
CA LYS A 148 5.72 -7.59 0.42
C LYS A 148 5.25 -6.30 -0.26
N ALA A 149 3.96 -6.26 -0.57
CA ALA A 149 3.28 -5.22 -1.33
C ALA A 149 2.31 -4.38 -0.47
N GLU A 150 2.44 -4.47 0.85
CA GLU A 150 1.62 -3.74 1.82
C GLU A 150 2.42 -2.53 2.32
N PHE A 151 1.81 -1.35 2.28
CA PHE A 151 2.46 -0.11 2.71
C PHE A 151 1.59 0.69 3.66
N GLU A 152 2.21 1.43 4.57
CA GLU A 152 1.52 2.26 5.54
C GLU A 152 0.95 3.51 4.87
N VAL A 153 -0.28 3.86 5.24
CA VAL A 153 -0.99 5.05 4.73
C VAL A 153 -1.56 5.86 5.89
N GLY A 154 -1.82 7.14 5.64
CA GLY A 154 -2.47 8.00 6.62
C GLY A 154 -3.92 7.57 6.90
N ARG A 155 -4.41 7.83 8.12
CA ARG A 155 -5.80 7.56 8.51
C ARG A 155 -6.86 8.20 7.60
N THR A 156 -6.51 9.28 6.89
CA THR A 156 -7.40 9.99 5.96
C THR A 156 -7.53 9.29 4.61
N THR A 157 -6.59 8.41 4.25
CA THR A 157 -6.55 7.75 2.94
C THR A 157 -7.80 6.91 2.67
N LEU A 158 -8.28 6.16 3.67
CA LEU A 158 -9.54 5.42 3.54
C LEU A 158 -10.72 6.37 3.27
N GLY A 159 -10.82 7.48 4.01
CA GLY A 159 -11.87 8.49 3.79
C GLY A 159 -11.80 9.13 2.41
N GLY A 160 -10.60 9.40 1.91
CA GLY A 160 -10.36 9.89 0.55
C GLY A 160 -10.85 8.92 -0.52
N LEU A 161 -10.51 7.63 -0.40
CA LEU A 161 -10.99 6.61 -1.33
C LEU A 161 -12.52 6.50 -1.34
N LEU A 162 -13.16 6.55 -0.16
CA LEU A 162 -14.62 6.52 -0.06
C LEU A 162 -15.27 7.77 -0.70
N ALA A 163 -14.68 8.95 -0.49
CA ALA A 163 -15.15 10.20 -1.11
C ALA A 163 -15.03 10.18 -2.64
N LEU A 164 -14.05 9.45 -3.16
CA LEU A 164 -13.85 9.19 -4.59
C LEU A 164 -14.77 8.11 -5.15
N GLY A 165 -15.66 7.51 -4.34
CA GLY A 165 -16.69 6.58 -4.78
C GLY A 165 -16.35 5.09 -4.62
N TYR A 166 -15.22 4.75 -3.97
CA TYR A 166 -14.95 3.36 -3.62
C TYR A 166 -15.96 2.87 -2.59
N SER A 167 -16.38 1.61 -2.74
CA SER A 167 -17.35 0.98 -1.84
C SER A 167 -16.71 -0.17 -1.06
N VAL A 168 -16.91 -0.21 0.25
CA VAL A 168 -16.50 -1.35 1.07
C VAL A 168 -17.46 -2.50 0.81
N VAL A 169 -16.96 -3.57 0.18
CA VAL A 169 -17.77 -4.74 -0.18
C VAL A 169 -17.70 -5.81 0.91
N VAL A 170 -16.50 -6.03 1.43
CA VAL A 170 -16.24 -7.00 2.50
C VAL A 170 -15.44 -6.32 3.59
N SER A 171 -15.89 -6.49 4.83
CA SER A 171 -15.17 -6.07 6.03
C SER A 171 -15.25 -7.18 7.07
N PHE A 172 -14.12 -7.53 7.68
CA PHE A 172 -14.08 -8.54 8.75
C PHE A 172 -12.98 -8.21 9.77
N LYS A 173 -13.15 -8.72 10.99
CA LYS A 173 -12.14 -8.64 12.04
C LYS A 173 -11.30 -9.92 12.03
N ARG A 174 -9.98 -9.73 12.12
CA ARG A 174 -9.01 -10.81 12.29
C ARG A 174 -8.26 -10.59 13.59
N THR A 175 -8.36 -11.54 14.50
CA THR A 175 -7.50 -11.59 15.70
C THR A 175 -6.35 -12.54 15.41
N SER A 176 -5.12 -12.06 15.44
CA SER A 176 -3.92 -12.85 15.16
C SER A 176 -3.07 -12.95 16.41
N ARG A 177 -2.87 -14.18 16.90
CA ARG A 177 -1.91 -14.48 17.95
C ARG A 177 -0.67 -15.08 17.32
N THR A 178 0.48 -14.43 17.48
CA THR A 178 1.71 -14.77 16.76
C THR A 178 2.86 -15.10 17.70
N VAL A 179 3.75 -15.99 17.23
CA VAL A 179 5.07 -16.23 17.82
C VAL A 179 6.08 -16.24 16.69
N LYS A 180 7.17 -15.48 16.89
CA LYS A 180 8.33 -15.48 16.00
C LYS A 180 9.34 -16.52 16.49
N ARG A 181 9.86 -17.33 15.57
CA ARG A 181 10.94 -18.29 15.78
C ARG A 181 11.97 -18.09 14.68
N ASP A 182 13.11 -17.49 15.02
CA ASP A 182 14.15 -17.14 14.06
C ASP A 182 13.58 -16.33 12.87
N GLN A 183 13.57 -16.92 11.67
CA GLN A 183 13.05 -16.33 10.43
C GLN A 183 11.59 -16.71 10.12
N LEU A 184 10.94 -17.46 11.02
CA LEU A 184 9.57 -17.96 10.88
C LEU A 184 8.62 -17.18 11.79
N LEU A 185 7.40 -17.03 11.28
CA LEU A 185 6.27 -16.51 12.05
C LEU A 185 5.15 -17.55 12.01
N ILE A 186 4.72 -17.97 13.20
CA ILE A 186 3.57 -18.85 13.38
C ILE A 186 2.44 -18.00 13.93
N ALA A 187 1.26 -18.03 13.30
CA ALA A 187 0.10 -17.26 13.69
C ALA A 187 -1.15 -18.14 13.80
N ALA A 188 -1.87 -18.05 14.91
CA ALA A 188 -3.25 -18.52 15.01
C ALA A 188 -4.17 -17.33 14.76
N GLU A 189 -4.88 -17.35 13.65
CA GLU A 189 -5.74 -16.27 13.17
C GLU A 189 -7.20 -16.69 13.31
N THR A 190 -8.01 -15.92 14.03
CA THR A 190 -9.47 -16.10 14.11
C THR A 190 -10.16 -15.05 13.26
N ILE A 191 -11.03 -15.47 12.35
CA ILE A 191 -11.76 -14.61 11.42
C ILE A 191 -13.23 -14.58 11.81
N ASP A 192 -13.72 -13.42 12.25
CA ASP A 192 -15.07 -13.27 12.81
C ASP A 192 -16.18 -13.66 11.82
N SER A 193 -16.03 -13.24 10.57
CA SER A 193 -17.03 -13.41 9.52
C SER A 193 -17.17 -14.85 9.04
N LEU A 194 -16.15 -15.68 9.29
CA LEU A 194 -16.16 -17.12 9.03
C LEU A 194 -16.48 -17.92 10.29
N ASN A 195 -16.32 -17.33 11.48
CA ASN A 195 -16.36 -18.02 12.77
C ASN A 195 -15.40 -19.23 12.83
N GLU A 196 -14.23 -19.09 12.22
CA GLU A 196 -13.21 -20.16 12.12
C GLU A 196 -11.83 -19.66 12.58
N SER A 197 -11.02 -20.57 13.14
CA SER A 197 -9.62 -20.34 13.45
C SER A 197 -8.69 -21.06 12.48
N PHE A 198 -7.63 -20.37 12.05
CA PHE A 198 -6.63 -20.85 11.11
C PHE A 198 -5.24 -20.80 11.73
N LEU A 199 -4.41 -21.77 11.36
CA LEU A 199 -2.99 -21.77 11.68
C LEU A 199 -2.22 -21.40 10.43
N VAL A 200 -1.34 -20.41 10.55
CA VAL A 200 -0.59 -19.83 9.45
C VAL A 200 0.89 -19.83 9.79
N LEU A 201 1.70 -20.44 8.91
CA LEU A 201 3.15 -20.41 8.99
C LEU A 201 3.66 -19.51 7.88
N LYS A 202 4.49 -18.53 8.20
CA LYS A 202 5.13 -17.61 7.25
C LYS A 202 6.64 -17.67 7.39
N GLY A 203 7.36 -17.67 6.27
CA GLY A 203 8.83 -17.68 6.27
C GLY A 203 9.43 -17.29 4.92
N PRO A 204 10.77 -17.24 4.81
CA PRO A 204 11.49 -16.73 3.64
C PRO A 204 11.64 -17.77 2.52
N SER A 205 11.40 -19.07 2.79
CA SER A 205 11.44 -20.10 1.76
C SER A 205 10.48 -21.26 2.04
N ARG A 206 10.09 -21.97 0.99
CA ARG A 206 9.25 -23.19 1.11
C ARG A 206 9.89 -24.25 1.99
N LYS A 207 11.21 -24.47 1.86
CA LYS A 207 11.94 -25.50 2.60
C LYS A 207 11.84 -25.25 4.10
N ILE A 208 12.03 -24.00 4.53
CA ILE A 208 11.99 -23.61 5.94
C ILE A 208 10.56 -23.73 6.49
N VAL A 209 9.55 -23.24 5.75
CA VAL A 209 8.14 -23.34 6.17
C VAL A 209 7.67 -24.80 6.23
N ALA A 210 8.10 -25.64 5.29
CA ALA A 210 7.77 -27.06 5.26
C ALA A 210 8.42 -27.85 6.40
N ALA A 211 9.68 -27.55 6.71
CA ALA A 211 10.39 -28.16 7.83
C ALA A 211 9.68 -27.83 9.16
N GLU A 212 9.29 -26.57 9.37
CA GLU A 212 8.58 -26.20 10.60
C GLU A 212 7.18 -26.79 10.68
N ALA A 213 6.44 -26.83 9.57
CA ALA A 213 5.16 -27.53 9.52
C ALA A 213 5.31 -29.01 9.94
N SER A 214 6.37 -29.67 9.46
CA SER A 214 6.67 -31.06 9.80
C SER A 214 7.08 -31.23 11.27
N ASN A 215 7.90 -30.31 11.80
CA ASN A 215 8.31 -30.28 13.21
C ASN A 215 7.11 -30.13 14.16
N LEU A 216 6.11 -29.34 13.74
CA LEU A 216 4.86 -29.15 14.48
C LEU A 216 3.83 -30.27 14.25
N GLY A 217 4.16 -31.27 13.43
CA GLY A 217 3.26 -32.38 13.11
C GLY A 217 2.05 -31.99 12.24
N ILE A 218 2.09 -30.84 11.56
CA ILE A 218 0.98 -30.33 10.75
C ILE A 218 1.04 -30.97 9.38
N LYS A 219 0.04 -31.81 9.06
CA LYS A 219 -0.04 -32.54 7.79
C LYS A 219 -1.07 -31.99 6.80
N GLY A 220 -1.82 -30.94 7.17
CA GLY A 220 -2.94 -30.41 6.41
C GLY A 220 -4.30 -30.91 6.93
N PRO A 221 -5.40 -30.70 6.17
CA PRO A 221 -5.43 -30.20 4.80
C PRO A 221 -4.98 -28.73 4.69
N TRP A 222 -4.23 -28.43 3.64
CA TRP A 222 -3.74 -27.07 3.36
C TRP A 222 -4.78 -26.24 2.60
N ILE A 223 -4.89 -24.97 2.94
CA ILE A 223 -5.87 -24.03 2.37
C ILE A 223 -5.12 -22.89 1.66
N THR A 224 -5.27 -22.83 0.35
CA THR A 224 -4.62 -21.79 -0.49
C THR A 224 -5.50 -20.57 -0.74
N LYS A 225 -6.82 -20.70 -0.52
CA LYS A 225 -7.78 -19.60 -0.67
C LYS A 225 -7.47 -18.44 0.28
N SER A 226 -7.70 -17.20 -0.14
CA SER A 226 -7.66 -16.03 0.74
C SER A 226 -8.88 -16.03 1.66
N TYR A 227 -8.83 -15.25 2.77
CA TYR A 227 -10.01 -15.12 3.63
C TYR A 227 -11.16 -14.42 2.90
N LEU A 228 -10.85 -13.48 2.02
CA LEU A 228 -11.85 -12.85 1.16
C LEU A 228 -12.57 -13.88 0.29
N GLU A 229 -11.85 -14.76 -0.40
CA GLU A 229 -12.45 -15.82 -1.22
C GLU A 229 -13.36 -16.72 -0.39
N MET A 230 -12.88 -17.17 0.78
CA MET A 230 -13.68 -18.01 1.68
C MET A 230 -14.97 -17.30 2.14
N ILE A 231 -14.89 -16.00 2.44
CA ILE A 231 -16.05 -15.21 2.85
C ILE A 231 -17.03 -15.05 1.68
N LEU A 232 -16.54 -14.70 0.49
CA LEU A 232 -17.37 -14.53 -0.70
C LEU A 232 -18.04 -15.85 -1.15
N GLU A 233 -17.36 -16.99 -0.98
CA GLU A 233 -17.96 -18.31 -1.21
C GLU A 233 -19.09 -18.60 -0.21
N SER A 234 -18.94 -18.16 1.04
CA SER A 234 -19.96 -18.39 2.09
C SER A 234 -21.15 -17.42 2.03
N LYS A 235 -20.93 -16.16 1.64
CA LYS A 235 -21.93 -15.07 1.72
C LYS A 235 -22.37 -14.52 0.37
N GLY A 236 -21.72 -14.91 -0.72
CA GLY A 236 -21.91 -14.31 -2.03
C GLY A 236 -21.23 -12.94 -2.17
N VAL A 237 -21.11 -12.46 -3.41
CA VAL A 237 -20.63 -11.10 -3.71
C VAL A 237 -21.82 -10.14 -3.63
N PRO A 238 -21.76 -9.07 -2.80
CA PRO A 238 -22.77 -8.03 -2.81
C PRO A 238 -22.92 -7.41 -4.21
N ARG A 239 -24.14 -7.48 -4.75
CA ARG A 239 -24.50 -6.93 -6.06
C ARG A 239 -24.36 -5.41 -6.08
N VAL A 240 -23.98 -4.87 -7.24
CA VAL A 240 -23.95 -3.43 -7.46
C VAL A 240 -25.38 -2.98 -7.72
N ASN A 241 -25.93 -2.11 -6.87
CA ASN A 241 -27.22 -1.43 -7.07
C ASN A 241 -28.50 -2.29 -7.12
N THR A 242 -28.59 -3.41 -6.41
CA THR A 242 -29.91 -4.02 -6.12
C THR A 242 -30.30 -3.74 -4.68
N PRO A 243 -31.53 -3.24 -4.40
CA PRO A 243 -32.06 -3.25 -3.03
C PRO A 243 -31.91 -4.66 -2.44
N PRO A 244 -31.69 -4.80 -1.12
CA PRO A 244 -31.66 -6.12 -0.50
C PRO A 244 -32.91 -6.91 -0.91
N PRO A 245 -32.80 -8.22 -1.17
CA PRO A 245 -33.98 -9.03 -1.44
C PRO A 245 -34.95 -8.86 -0.27
N VAL A 246 -36.13 -8.33 -0.57
CA VAL A 246 -37.21 -8.16 0.40
C VAL A 246 -37.52 -9.56 0.92
N SER A 247 -37.14 -9.83 2.18
CA SER A 247 -37.57 -11.03 2.86
C SER A 247 -39.08 -10.95 2.95
N SER A 248 -39.78 -11.85 2.25
CA SER A 248 -41.23 -11.94 2.26
C SER A 248 -41.67 -12.49 3.61
N THR A 249 -41.65 -11.65 4.63
CA THR A 249 -42.31 -11.93 5.90
C THR A 249 -42.74 -10.62 6.52
N LEU A 250 -44.02 -10.31 6.28
CA LEU A 250 -44.90 -9.41 7.03
C LEU A 250 -44.41 -7.96 7.17
N LEU A 251 -45.08 -7.05 6.46
CA LEU A 251 -45.81 -5.92 7.06
C LEU A 251 -46.55 -5.20 5.94
N THR A 252 -47.86 -5.36 5.96
CA THR A 252 -48.83 -4.52 5.26
C THR A 252 -48.77 -3.08 5.78
N ASP A 253 -49.00 -2.18 4.84
CA ASP A 253 -49.49 -0.80 5.02
C ASP A 253 -48.45 0.32 5.22
N SER A 254 -48.28 1.18 4.21
CA SER A 254 -48.51 2.65 4.29
C SER A 254 -47.71 3.47 3.24
N GLN A 255 -48.47 4.05 2.32
CA GLN A 255 -48.26 5.29 1.53
C GLN A 255 -47.00 5.48 0.65
N GLU A 256 -47.25 5.43 -0.66
CA GLU A 256 -46.39 5.90 -1.75
C GLU A 256 -46.02 7.39 -1.60
N LYS A 257 -44.73 7.70 -1.53
CA LYS A 257 -44.18 8.99 -1.97
C LYS A 257 -43.28 8.75 -3.17
N LYS A 258 -43.71 9.23 -4.34
CA LYS A 258 -42.93 9.27 -5.58
C LYS A 258 -41.66 10.08 -5.37
N ILE A 259 -40.50 9.42 -5.37
CA ILE A 259 -39.20 10.07 -5.52
C ILE A 259 -38.76 9.84 -6.97
N ALA A 260 -38.57 10.93 -7.71
CA ALA A 260 -38.15 10.89 -9.10
C ALA A 260 -36.69 10.45 -9.22
N VAL A 261 -36.43 9.46 -10.08
CA VAL A 261 -35.08 8.95 -10.40
C VAL A 261 -34.37 9.91 -11.36
N PRO A 262 -33.12 10.32 -11.11
CA PRO A 262 -32.37 11.12 -12.08
C PRO A 262 -31.90 10.27 -13.27
N LYS A 263 -31.99 10.84 -14.47
CA LYS A 263 -31.61 10.19 -15.75
C LYS A 263 -30.08 10.01 -15.86
N PRO A 264 -29.60 8.88 -16.41
CA PRO A 264 -28.17 8.64 -16.56
C PRO A 264 -27.57 9.43 -17.72
N ILE A 265 -26.42 10.05 -17.47
CA ILE A 265 -25.56 10.67 -18.50
C ILE A 265 -24.76 9.54 -19.16
N ARG A 266 -24.93 9.35 -20.47
CA ARG A 266 -24.12 8.43 -21.27
C ARG A 266 -22.88 9.18 -21.74
N VAL A 267 -21.69 8.63 -21.50
CA VAL A 267 -20.45 9.08 -22.16
C VAL A 267 -19.77 7.89 -22.83
N LEU A 268 -19.28 8.17 -24.03
CA LEU A 268 -18.76 7.28 -25.06
C LEU A 268 -17.43 6.62 -24.63
N THR A 269 -17.37 5.29 -24.66
CA THR A 269 -16.13 4.52 -24.55
C THR A 269 -15.42 4.49 -25.88
N ASP A 270 -14.36 5.27 -26.03
CA ASP A 270 -13.23 4.86 -26.87
C ASP A 270 -12.00 5.72 -26.56
N ARG A 271 -11.00 5.12 -25.91
CA ARG A 271 -9.56 5.45 -25.98
C ARG A 271 -8.79 4.53 -25.04
N VAL A 272 -8.08 3.57 -25.62
CA VAL A 272 -6.99 2.86 -24.95
C VAL A 272 -5.83 3.86 -24.80
N ALA A 273 -5.59 4.34 -23.58
CA ALA A 273 -4.45 5.19 -23.29
C ALA A 273 -3.18 4.33 -23.17
N ASN A 274 -2.15 4.66 -23.96
CA ASN A 274 -0.82 4.11 -23.81
C ASN A 274 -0.21 4.56 -22.47
N LEU A 275 0.51 3.67 -21.81
CA LEU A 275 1.14 3.87 -20.49
C LEU A 275 2.24 4.97 -20.50
N ASP A 276 2.63 5.47 -21.68
CA ASP A 276 3.70 6.46 -21.84
C ASP A 276 3.25 7.93 -21.71
N ASP A 277 1.95 8.23 -21.54
CA ASP A 277 1.44 9.61 -21.47
C ASP A 277 1.55 10.26 -20.06
N PHE A 278 2.12 9.58 -19.06
CA PHE A 278 2.24 10.07 -17.67
C PHE A 278 3.45 11.02 -17.43
N VAL A 279 3.80 11.88 -18.39
CA VAL A 279 4.99 12.78 -18.31
C VAL A 279 4.70 14.11 -17.58
N GLN A 280 3.62 14.21 -16.80
CA GLN A 280 3.42 15.37 -15.93
C GLN A 280 4.08 15.13 -14.56
N PRO A 281 5.05 15.96 -14.12
CA PRO A 281 5.60 15.85 -12.80
C PRO A 281 4.49 16.19 -11.81
N TRP A 282 4.24 15.24 -10.90
CA TRP A 282 3.23 15.34 -9.85
C TRP A 282 3.64 16.30 -8.73
N THR A 283 4.88 16.78 -8.76
CA THR A 283 5.29 18.01 -8.07
C THR A 283 5.29 19.16 -9.07
N ARG A 284 4.94 20.38 -8.65
CA ARG A 284 4.96 21.59 -9.52
C ARG A 284 6.37 22.00 -10.01
N SER A 285 7.34 21.10 -9.94
CA SER A 285 8.69 21.27 -10.47
C SER A 285 8.70 21.05 -11.99
N PRO A 286 9.51 21.79 -12.76
CA PRO A 286 9.56 21.59 -14.21
C PRO A 286 10.09 20.19 -14.55
N PRO A 287 9.46 19.44 -15.48
CA PRO A 287 10.07 18.22 -16.01
C PRO A 287 11.13 18.63 -17.03
N LYS A 288 12.34 18.07 -16.94
CA LYS A 288 13.33 18.15 -18.01
C LYS A 288 13.83 16.75 -18.38
N LYS A 289 14.14 16.62 -19.66
CA LYS A 289 14.27 15.38 -20.43
C LYS A 289 15.44 14.51 -19.96
N PHE A 290 15.22 13.19 -20.02
CA PHE A 290 16.29 12.21 -20.17
C PHE A 290 16.98 12.43 -21.53
N ASP A 291 18.01 13.27 -21.58
CA ASP A 291 18.99 13.30 -22.68
C ASP A 291 20.20 14.14 -22.27
N GLN A 292 20.88 13.72 -21.20
CA GLN A 292 22.31 13.98 -21.04
C GLN A 292 22.86 13.12 -19.92
N GLU A 293 23.95 12.41 -20.21
CA GLU A 293 24.83 11.89 -19.18
C GLU A 293 25.51 13.12 -18.54
N PRO A 294 25.16 13.53 -17.30
CA PRO A 294 25.93 14.53 -16.58
C PRO A 294 27.29 13.89 -16.32
N SER A 295 28.29 14.35 -17.07
CA SER A 295 29.68 14.19 -16.69
C SER A 295 29.83 14.51 -15.22
N LEU A 296 30.54 13.68 -14.47
CA LEU A 296 30.89 13.82 -13.05
C LEU A 296 31.43 15.24 -12.76
N GLY A 297 30.53 16.18 -12.57
CA GLY A 297 30.81 17.58 -12.31
C GLY A 297 31.08 17.73 -10.83
N LYS A 298 32.16 18.43 -10.50
CA LYS A 298 32.51 18.82 -9.13
C LYS A 298 31.28 19.40 -8.43
N TRP A 299 30.90 18.85 -7.26
CA TRP A 299 29.75 19.34 -6.49
C TRP A 299 29.85 20.86 -6.29
N GLN A 300 28.77 21.56 -6.64
CA GLN A 300 28.72 23.01 -6.53
C GLN A 300 28.15 23.41 -5.18
N PHE A 301 28.76 24.42 -4.59
CA PHE A 301 28.39 24.94 -3.28
C PHE A 301 28.08 26.43 -3.37
N ILE A 302 27.01 26.84 -2.69
CA ILE A 302 26.56 28.22 -2.62
C ILE A 302 26.83 28.73 -1.20
N PRO A 303 27.49 29.90 -1.04
CA PRO A 303 27.64 30.52 0.27
C PRO A 303 26.28 31.01 0.75
N ASP A 304 25.86 30.56 1.93
CA ASP A 304 24.58 30.93 2.51
C ASP A 304 24.65 32.38 3.01
N SER A 305 23.71 33.25 2.60
CA SER A 305 23.73 34.70 2.92
C SER A 305 23.32 35.01 4.36
N SER A 306 23.04 33.98 5.16
CA SER A 306 22.78 34.09 6.60
C SER A 306 24.11 34.09 7.37
N SER A 307 24.16 34.84 8.48
CA SER A 307 25.35 35.27 9.23
C SER A 307 26.24 34.18 9.87
N ARG A 308 26.21 32.93 9.36
CA ARG A 308 26.98 31.79 9.86
C ARG A 308 27.94 31.13 8.87
N GLY A 309 28.11 31.67 7.65
CA GLY A 309 29.09 31.11 6.71
C GLY A 309 28.86 29.63 6.37
N ASN A 310 27.61 29.16 6.46
CA ASN A 310 27.25 27.81 6.08
C ASN A 310 27.36 27.68 4.56
N ILE A 311 27.93 26.57 4.10
CA ILE A 311 28.09 26.25 2.69
C ILE A 311 26.94 25.29 2.34
N GLN A 312 26.07 25.68 1.41
CA GLN A 312 24.94 24.87 1.00
C GLN A 312 25.22 24.18 -0.34
N LEU A 313 24.90 22.89 -0.45
CA LEU A 313 24.94 22.19 -1.73
C LEU A 313 23.97 22.84 -2.72
N ALA A 314 24.42 23.09 -3.95
CA ALA A 314 23.56 23.55 -5.03
C ALA A 314 22.56 22.45 -5.42
N PRO A 315 21.32 22.79 -5.76
CA PRO A 315 20.35 21.81 -6.23
C PRO A 315 20.77 21.20 -7.57
N LEU A 316 20.67 19.89 -7.69
CA LEU A 316 20.81 19.20 -8.96
C LEU A 316 19.57 19.49 -9.84
N PRO A 317 19.77 19.69 -11.15
CA PRO A 317 18.68 20.06 -12.05
C PRO A 317 17.72 18.90 -12.36
N ASP A 318 18.19 17.66 -12.27
CA ASP A 318 17.47 16.46 -12.73
C ASP A 318 17.06 15.55 -11.57
N SER A 319 16.09 14.66 -11.83
CA SER A 319 15.79 13.50 -11.00
C SER A 319 16.56 12.27 -11.47
N TYR A 320 16.95 11.41 -10.53
CA TYR A 320 17.75 10.21 -10.80
C TYR A 320 17.02 8.95 -10.35
N ASP A 321 17.25 7.81 -11.00
CA ASP A 321 16.78 6.52 -10.49
C ASP A 321 17.33 6.23 -9.08
N LEU A 322 16.77 5.22 -8.40
CA LEU A 322 17.13 4.91 -7.02
C LEU A 322 18.63 4.68 -6.83
N ASP A 323 19.25 3.81 -7.64
CA ASP A 323 20.63 3.39 -7.45
C ASP A 323 21.58 4.58 -7.66
N ARG A 324 21.34 5.36 -8.70
CA ARG A 324 22.12 6.53 -9.04
C ARG A 324 21.91 7.69 -8.06
N GLY A 325 20.66 7.93 -7.65
CA GLY A 325 20.30 8.93 -6.66
C GLY A 325 20.92 8.67 -5.29
N LEU A 326 20.95 7.40 -4.87
CA LEU A 326 21.64 6.97 -3.64
C LEU A 326 23.15 7.20 -3.73
N LEU A 327 23.78 6.82 -4.84
CA LEU A 327 25.20 7.05 -5.07
C LEU A 327 25.55 8.55 -5.01
N LEU A 328 24.76 9.39 -5.68
CA LEU A 328 24.93 10.84 -5.66
C LEU A 328 24.75 11.40 -4.25
N SER A 329 23.78 10.88 -3.48
CA SER A 329 23.56 11.30 -2.09
C SER A 329 24.78 11.00 -1.20
N VAL A 330 25.39 9.82 -1.35
CA VAL A 330 26.61 9.44 -0.62
C VAL A 330 27.79 10.33 -1.04
N GLN A 331 27.96 10.57 -2.34
CA GLN A 331 29.02 11.44 -2.84
C GLN A 331 28.86 12.89 -2.36
N ALA A 332 27.63 13.40 -2.28
CA ALA A 332 27.34 14.73 -1.75
C ALA A 332 27.69 14.83 -0.26
N ILE A 333 27.36 13.80 0.53
CA ILE A 333 27.72 13.73 1.96
C ILE A 333 29.25 13.80 2.11
N GLN A 334 29.97 13.02 1.31
CA GLN A 334 31.44 13.02 1.32
C GLN A 334 32.01 14.40 0.95
N ALA A 335 31.47 15.04 -0.08
CA ALA A 335 31.92 16.38 -0.50
C ALA A 335 31.66 17.45 0.57
N VAL A 336 30.50 17.39 1.25
CA VAL A 336 30.21 18.29 2.37
C VAL A 336 31.13 18.01 3.56
N LEU A 337 31.40 16.74 3.88
CA LEU A 337 32.32 16.36 4.95
C LEU A 337 33.73 16.91 4.70
N GLU A 338 34.23 16.82 3.47
CA GLU A 338 35.54 17.34 3.08
C GLU A 338 35.62 18.87 3.12
N THR A 339 34.49 19.56 2.92
CA THR A 339 34.44 21.03 2.86
C THR A 339 34.15 21.67 4.22
N LYS A 340 33.19 21.14 4.98
CA LYS A 340 32.68 21.71 6.25
C LYS A 340 33.20 20.98 7.49
N GLY A 341 33.56 19.69 7.38
CA GLY A 341 33.85 18.84 8.54
C GLY A 341 32.59 18.35 9.26
N PHE A 342 32.76 17.71 10.42
CA PHE A 342 31.67 17.12 11.21
C PHE A 342 31.00 18.15 12.16
N PRO A 343 29.68 18.00 12.44
CA PRO A 343 28.74 17.02 11.89
C PRO A 343 28.08 17.48 10.59
N VAL A 344 27.71 16.51 9.73
CA VAL A 344 26.86 16.73 8.55
C VAL A 344 25.45 16.25 8.83
N ILE A 345 24.47 17.13 8.65
CA ILE A 345 23.07 16.86 8.93
C ILE A 345 22.33 16.69 7.60
N VAL A 346 21.79 15.48 7.38
CA VAL A 346 21.05 15.13 6.17
C VAL A 346 19.57 15.02 6.50
N GLY A 347 18.73 15.72 5.74
CA GLY A 347 17.28 15.51 5.73
C GLY A 347 16.89 14.58 4.58
N ILE A 348 16.11 13.56 4.89
CA ILE A 348 15.56 12.61 3.91
C ILE A 348 14.04 12.68 4.01
N GLU A 349 13.40 12.94 2.88
CA GLU A 349 11.96 13.12 2.75
C GLU A 349 11.44 12.09 1.74
N TYR A 350 10.40 11.34 2.09
CA TYR A 350 9.85 10.24 1.29
C TYR A 350 8.33 10.11 1.39
#